data_AF-A0A7J7HWD2-F1
#
_entry.id   AF-A0A7J7HWD2-F1
#
_cell.length_a   1.000
_cell.length_b   1.000
_cell.length_c   1.000
_cell.angle_alpha   90.00
_cell.angle_beta   90.00
_cell.angle_gamma   90.00
#
_symmetry.space_group_name_H-M   'P 1'
#
loop_
_entity.id
_entity.type
_entity.pdbx_description
1 polymer ?
#
loop_
_entity_poly.entity_id
_entity_poly.type
_entity_poly.pdbx_seq_one_letter_code
_entity_poly.pdbx_strand_id
1 'polypeptide(L)'
;MRFHKRRLSLHQRWEGFVGERTDGQKPIFSVKRSSIIGRSSLTVEVNDNPEEYQIEGSFAQRCCTILDGKQQSVAEIKRKVDASTNVVLGKDVISLLVKPGFDGCFAVALVLVIDQINGDDFDEGARVEVVDPLLVNSNISSSE
;
A
#
# COMPACT_ATOMS: atom_id res chain seq x y z
N MET A 1 -6.56 -10.12 10.75
CA MET A 1 -7.12 -9.03 9.92
C MET A 1 -7.10 -9.52 8.47
N ARG A 2 -8.15 -9.25 7.69
CA ARG A 2 -8.13 -9.46 6.23
C ARG A 2 -8.31 -8.12 5.53
N PHE A 3 -7.60 -7.95 4.41
CA PHE A 3 -7.69 -6.75 3.58
C PHE A 3 -8.30 -7.09 2.22
N HIS A 4 -9.18 -6.22 1.75
CA HIS A 4 -9.85 -6.38 0.47
C HIS A 4 -9.69 -5.12 -0.38
N LYS A 5 -9.16 -5.28 -1.60
CA LYS A 5 -9.05 -4.22 -2.60
C LYS A 5 -10.35 -4.11 -3.40
N ARG A 6 -10.96 -2.93 -3.44
CA ARG A 6 -12.11 -2.68 -4.32
C ARG A 6 -11.65 -2.56 -5.77
N ARG A 7 -12.01 -3.53 -6.61
CA ARG A 7 -11.60 -3.64 -8.03
C ARG A 7 -12.20 -2.58 -8.98
N LEU A 8 -13.17 -1.75 -8.55
CA LEU A 8 -13.91 -0.83 -9.43
C LEU A 8 -13.88 0.66 -9.00
N SER A 9 -12.88 1.10 -8.24
CA SER A 9 -12.78 2.52 -7.84
C SER A 9 -11.56 3.19 -8.46
N LEU A 10 -11.74 4.35 -9.09
CA LEU A 10 -10.67 5.22 -9.62
C LEU A 10 -9.58 5.57 -8.59
N HIS A 11 -9.89 5.49 -7.29
CA HIS A 11 -9.00 5.87 -6.19
C HIS A 11 -8.32 4.68 -5.47
N GLN A 12 -8.41 3.46 -6.01
CA GLN A 12 -7.90 2.22 -5.40
C GLN A 12 -8.13 2.16 -3.87
N ARG A 13 -9.36 1.86 -3.44
CA ARG A 13 -9.75 1.78 -2.01
C ARG A 13 -9.59 0.39 -1.43
N TRP A 14 -9.12 0.35 -0.20
CA TRP A 14 -8.77 -0.84 0.55
C TRP A 14 -9.55 -0.89 1.85
N GLU A 15 -9.99 -2.07 2.25
CA GLU A 15 -10.86 -2.25 3.41
C GLU A 15 -10.31 -3.34 4.33
N GLY A 16 -10.25 -3.04 5.63
CA GLY A 16 -9.81 -4.00 6.64
C GLY A 16 -10.97 -4.57 7.43
N PHE A 17 -10.92 -5.88 7.67
CA PHE A 17 -11.93 -6.64 8.40
C PHE A 17 -11.30 -7.44 9.54
N VAL A 18 -12.07 -7.61 10.62
CA VAL A 18 -11.74 -8.58 11.68
C VAL A 18 -12.10 -9.98 11.17
N GLY A 19 -11.15 -10.91 11.22
CA GLY A 19 -11.34 -12.27 10.71
C GLY A 19 -11.47 -12.32 9.19
N GLU A 20 -12.19 -13.32 8.69
CA GLU A 20 -12.58 -13.43 7.29
C GLU A 20 -13.82 -12.58 7.00
N ARG A 21 -13.90 -12.02 5.78
CA ARG A 21 -15.05 -11.23 5.37
C ARG A 21 -16.27 -12.14 5.26
N THR A 22 -17.29 -11.88 6.07
CA THR A 22 -18.63 -12.48 5.90
C THR A 22 -19.56 -11.53 5.16
N ASP A 23 -20.63 -12.06 4.58
CA ASP A 23 -21.63 -11.22 3.91
C ASP A 23 -22.26 -10.22 4.90
N GLY A 24 -22.48 -8.99 4.46
CA GLY A 24 -22.98 -7.89 5.29
C GLY A 24 -22.01 -7.34 6.37
N GLN A 25 -20.83 -7.93 6.55
CA GLN A 25 -19.84 -7.40 7.51
C GLN A 25 -19.32 -6.04 7.04
N LYS A 26 -19.37 -5.03 7.91
CA LYS A 26 -18.76 -3.74 7.66
C LYS A 26 -17.24 -3.81 7.90
N PRO A 27 -16.43 -3.10 7.10
CA PRO A 27 -15.02 -2.97 7.43
C PRO A 27 -14.85 -2.22 8.76
N ILE A 28 -13.72 -2.41 9.43
CA ILE A 28 -13.35 -1.65 10.63
C ILE A 28 -12.61 -0.36 10.29
N PHE A 29 -11.92 -0.34 9.15
CA PHE A 29 -11.33 0.87 8.58
C PHE A 29 -11.18 0.70 7.07
N SER A 30 -10.89 1.79 6.40
CA SER A 30 -10.56 1.79 4.99
C SER A 30 -9.43 2.76 4.66
N VAL A 31 -8.66 2.44 3.63
CA VAL A 31 -7.52 3.23 3.17
C VAL A 31 -7.74 3.60 1.72
N LYS A 32 -7.48 4.85 1.37
CA LYS A 32 -7.60 5.38 0.00
C LYS A 32 -6.38 6.23 -0.33
N ARG A 33 -5.96 6.22 -1.60
CA ARG A 33 -4.99 7.23 -2.08
C ARG A 33 -5.65 8.59 -2.07
N SER A 34 -4.97 9.59 -1.51
CA SER A 34 -5.46 10.97 -1.46
C SER A 34 -5.36 11.66 -2.84
N SER A 35 -4.53 11.14 -3.75
CA SER A 35 -4.43 11.57 -5.15
C SER A 35 -4.12 10.38 -6.06
N ILE A 36 -4.59 10.45 -7.32
CA ILE A 36 -4.29 9.48 -8.39
C ILE A 36 -2.96 9.81 -9.09
N ILE A 37 -2.48 11.07 -8.97
CA ILE A 37 -1.30 11.59 -9.68
C ILE A 37 -0.28 12.15 -8.67
N GLY A 38 1.00 11.76 -8.79
CA GLY A 38 2.12 12.26 -7.98
C GLY A 38 2.47 11.40 -6.76
N ARG A 39 3.28 11.95 -5.83
CA ARG A 39 3.55 11.31 -4.52
C ARG A 39 2.24 11.29 -3.72
N SER A 40 1.53 10.16 -3.72
CA SER A 40 0.24 10.05 -3.06
C SER A 40 0.41 9.77 -1.57
N SER A 41 -0.07 10.67 -0.72
CA SER A 41 -0.42 10.33 0.67
C SER A 41 -1.62 9.37 0.69
N LEU A 42 -1.81 8.69 1.82
CA LEU A 42 -2.97 7.84 2.05
C LEU A 42 -3.85 8.46 3.13
N THR A 43 -5.16 8.35 2.94
CA THR A 43 -6.16 8.68 3.95
C THR A 43 -6.74 7.39 4.53
N VAL A 44 -6.84 7.32 5.84
CA VAL A 44 -7.44 6.21 6.59
C VAL A 44 -8.71 6.71 7.26
N GLU A 45 -9.84 6.09 6.93
CA GLU A 45 -11.14 6.34 7.58
C GLU A 45 -11.46 5.15 8.49
N VAL A 46 -11.70 5.38 9.78
CA VAL A 46 -12.18 4.35 10.71
C VAL A 46 -13.70 4.28 10.64
N ASN A 47 -14.26 3.08 10.58
CA ASN A 47 -15.72 2.92 10.58
C ASN A 47 -16.27 3.02 12.01
N ASP A 48 -17.47 3.58 12.13
CA ASP A 48 -18.16 3.81 13.41
C ASP A 48 -17.38 4.70 14.42
N ASN A 49 -16.33 5.37 13.96
CA ASN A 49 -15.56 6.37 14.71
C ASN A 49 -15.26 7.57 13.77
N PRO A 50 -15.45 8.83 14.20
CA PRO A 50 -15.06 10.01 13.41
C PRO A 50 -13.54 10.18 13.21
N GLU A 51 -12.70 9.29 13.74
CA GLU A 51 -11.26 9.32 13.55
C GLU A 51 -10.85 9.12 12.08
N GLU A 52 -10.04 10.07 11.61
CA GLU A 52 -9.33 10.01 10.34
C GLU A 52 -7.83 10.09 10.60
N TYR A 53 -7.06 9.31 9.84
CA TYR A 53 -5.60 9.38 9.85
C TYR A 53 -5.07 9.69 8.46
N GLN A 54 -3.94 10.37 8.43
CA GLN A 54 -3.18 10.60 7.20
C GLN A 54 -1.85 9.87 7.27
N ILE A 55 -1.44 9.29 6.16
CA ILE A 55 -0.14 8.64 6.02
C ILE A 55 0.65 9.41 4.99
N GLU A 56 1.75 9.99 5.44
CA GLU A 56 2.65 10.78 4.62
C GLU A 56 4.01 10.10 4.45
N GLY A 57 4.81 10.62 3.53
CA GLY A 57 6.16 10.15 3.25
C GLY A 57 6.21 9.09 2.13
N SER A 58 7.25 8.26 2.16
CA SER A 58 7.50 7.25 1.13
C SER A 58 7.66 5.87 1.76
N PHE A 59 6.69 4.99 1.50
CA PHE A 59 6.75 3.62 1.99
C PHE A 59 7.85 2.83 1.29
N ALA A 60 8.12 3.05 0.01
CA ALA A 60 9.25 2.45 -0.70
C ALA A 60 10.62 2.78 -0.08
N GLN A 61 10.74 3.94 0.57
CA GLN A 61 11.93 4.35 1.33
C GLN A 61 11.84 4.01 2.82
N ARG A 62 10.74 3.38 3.27
CA ARG A 62 10.41 3.08 4.67
C ARG A 62 10.56 4.33 5.54
N CYS A 63 10.02 5.44 5.07
CA CYS A 63 10.02 6.75 5.73
C CYS A 63 8.60 7.29 5.67
N CYS A 64 7.73 6.74 6.52
CA CYS A 64 6.33 7.15 6.60
C CYS A 64 5.97 7.60 8.00
N THR A 65 5.02 8.54 8.06
CA THR A 65 4.44 9.02 9.32
C THR A 65 2.94 8.87 9.24
N ILE A 66 2.34 8.31 10.30
CA ILE A 66 0.90 8.22 10.51
C ILE A 66 0.51 9.37 11.43
N LEU A 67 -0.35 10.25 10.92
CA LEU A 67 -0.82 11.46 11.56
C LEU A 67 -2.29 11.30 11.94
N ASP A 68 -2.68 11.76 13.12
CA ASP A 68 -4.09 11.86 13.52
C ASP A 68 -4.79 13.09 12.89
N GLY A 69 -6.09 13.24 13.15
CA GLY A 69 -6.88 14.39 12.70
C GLY A 69 -6.40 15.76 13.22
N LYS A 70 -5.46 15.81 14.18
CA LYS A 70 -4.81 17.02 14.68
C LYS A 70 -3.40 17.20 14.10
N GLN A 71 -3.03 16.42 13.09
CA GLN A 71 -1.71 16.43 12.46
C GLN A 71 -0.57 16.08 13.43
N GLN A 72 -0.86 15.28 14.47
CA GLN A 72 0.15 14.78 15.39
C GLN A 72 0.60 13.38 14.96
N SER A 73 1.91 13.14 14.98
CA SER A 73 2.48 11.80 14.77
C SER A 73 1.97 10.85 15.86
N VAL A 74 1.31 9.77 15.43
CA VAL A 74 0.87 8.66 16.29
C VAL A 74 1.66 7.39 16.02
N ALA A 75 2.26 7.25 14.84
CA ALA A 75 3.23 6.21 14.55
C ALA A 75 4.17 6.59 13.40
N GLU A 76 5.37 6.02 13.39
CA GLU A 76 6.40 6.27 12.37
C GLU A 76 7.01 4.96 11.88
N ILE A 77 7.17 4.86 10.55
CA ILE A 77 7.83 3.76 9.87
C ILE A 77 9.20 4.24 9.44
N LYS A 78 10.24 3.55 9.91
CA LYS A 78 11.65 3.84 9.61
C LYS A 78 12.37 2.58 9.13
N ARG A 79 13.46 2.75 8.37
CA ARG A 79 14.39 1.64 8.10
C ARG A 79 14.96 1.12 9.40
N LYS A 80 15.00 -0.20 9.58
CA LYS A 80 15.62 -0.79 10.77
C LYS A 80 17.13 -0.68 10.70
N VAL A 81 17.74 -0.26 11.79
CA VAL A 81 19.20 -0.26 11.97
C VAL A 81 19.54 -1.35 12.97
N ASP A 82 20.51 -2.18 12.64
CA ASP A 82 21.08 -3.12 13.58
C ASP A 82 21.88 -2.35 14.65
N ALA A 83 21.46 -2.48 15.90
CA ALA A 83 22.03 -1.69 17.00
C ALA A 83 23.49 -2.07 17.33
N SER A 84 23.93 -3.27 16.97
CA SER A 84 25.28 -3.75 17.28
C SER A 84 26.32 -3.31 16.25
N THR A 85 25.90 -3.20 14.99
CA THR A 85 26.78 -2.90 13.84
C THR A 85 26.55 -1.50 13.26
N ASN A 86 25.48 -0.80 13.66
CA ASN A 86 25.03 0.47 13.06
C ASN A 86 24.76 0.38 11.55
N VAL A 87 24.45 -0.81 11.05
CA VAL A 87 24.13 -1.05 9.64
C VAL A 87 22.62 -0.99 9.42
N VAL A 88 22.19 -0.32 8.36
CA VAL A 88 20.80 -0.32 7.91
C VAL A 88 20.46 -1.68 7.33
N LEU A 89 19.43 -2.33 7.87
CA LEU A 89 18.95 -3.62 7.38
C LEU A 89 18.21 -3.48 6.05
N GLY A 90 17.90 -4.64 5.44
CA GLY A 90 17.14 -4.72 4.20
C GLY A 90 15.77 -4.03 4.30
N LYS A 91 15.17 -3.71 3.14
CA LYS A 91 13.88 -3.00 3.06
C LYS A 91 12.69 -3.83 3.57
N ASP A 92 12.87 -5.13 3.70
CA ASP A 92 11.96 -6.09 4.32
C ASP A 92 11.93 -5.96 5.85
N VAL A 93 12.93 -5.30 6.45
CA VAL A 93 13.02 -5.10 7.89
C VAL A 93 12.83 -3.63 8.26
N ILE A 94 11.78 -3.36 9.04
CA ILE A 94 11.39 -1.99 9.43
C ILE A 94 11.38 -1.82 10.95
N SER A 95 11.48 -0.57 11.38
CA SER A 95 11.14 -0.13 12.73
C SER A 95 9.80 0.58 12.68
N LEU A 96 8.83 0.12 13.46
CA LEU A 96 7.55 0.79 13.69
C LEU A 96 7.58 1.40 15.09
N LEU A 97 7.64 2.73 15.16
CA LEU A 97 7.59 3.48 16.42
C LEU A 97 6.15 3.90 16.65
N VAL A 98 5.55 3.43 17.74
CA VAL A 98 4.15 3.70 18.08
C VAL A 98 4.10 4.65 19.28
N LYS A 99 3.36 5.75 19.18
CA LYS A 99 3.16 6.69 20.29
C LYS A 99 2.38 6.00 21.41
N PRO A 100 2.73 6.21 22.69
CA PRO A 100 1.94 5.68 23.80
C PRO A 100 0.47 6.07 23.68
N GLY A 101 -0.43 5.10 23.86
CA GLY A 101 -1.87 5.27 23.72
C GLY A 101 -2.43 5.02 22.32
N PHE A 102 -1.59 4.84 21.29
CA PHE A 102 -2.04 4.39 19.98
C PHE A 102 -2.05 2.85 19.90
N ASP A 103 -3.07 2.27 19.26
CA ASP A 103 -3.21 0.82 19.13
C ASP A 103 -2.12 0.25 18.20
N GLY A 104 -1.18 -0.50 18.78
CA GLY A 104 -0.09 -1.12 18.03
C GLY A 104 -0.56 -2.18 17.02
N CYS A 105 -1.65 -2.90 17.30
CA CYS A 105 -2.23 -3.86 16.37
C CYS A 105 -2.83 -3.13 15.16
N PHE A 106 -3.51 -2.00 15.40
CA PHE A 106 -4.02 -1.16 14.34
C PHE A 106 -2.88 -0.55 13.50
N ALA A 107 -1.82 -0.05 14.14
CA ALA A 107 -0.63 0.45 13.47
C ALA A 107 0.01 -0.59 12.54
N VAL A 108 0.20 -1.82 13.03
CA VAL A 108 0.72 -2.94 12.22
C VAL A 108 -0.21 -3.26 11.06
N ALA A 109 -1.52 -3.24 11.27
CA ALA A 109 -2.47 -3.49 10.20
C ALA A 109 -2.41 -2.43 9.08
N LEU A 110 -2.21 -1.16 9.45
CA LEU A 110 -1.95 -0.10 8.47
C LEU A 110 -0.66 -0.37 7.69
N VAL A 111 0.43 -0.78 8.35
CA VAL A 111 1.68 -1.16 7.67
C VAL A 111 1.44 -2.23 6.61
N LEU A 112 0.70 -3.29 6.95
CA LEU A 112 0.42 -4.40 6.03
C LEU A 112 -0.41 -3.95 4.81
N VAL A 113 -1.40 -3.07 5.05
CA VAL A 113 -2.19 -2.46 3.96
C VAL A 113 -1.29 -1.62 3.06
N ILE A 114 -0.44 -0.76 3.62
CA ILE A 114 0.45 0.09 2.83
C ILE A 114 1.42 -0.78 2.03
N ASP A 115 1.98 -1.85 2.61
CA ASP A 115 2.90 -2.75 1.93
C ASP A 115 2.28 -3.39 0.71
N GLN A 116 1.07 -3.92 0.85
CA GLN A 116 0.37 -4.51 -0.28
C GLN A 116 -0.01 -3.40 -1.31
N ILE A 117 -0.32 -2.15 -0.92
CA ILE A 117 -0.62 -1.05 -1.88
C ILE A 117 0.58 -0.79 -2.77
N ASN A 118 1.78 -0.79 -2.16
CA ASN A 118 3.03 -0.53 -2.85
C ASN A 118 3.58 -1.78 -3.57
N GLY A 119 3.15 -2.98 -3.18
CA GLY A 119 3.45 -4.23 -3.87
C GLY A 119 2.65 -4.39 -5.17
N ASP A 120 1.38 -3.98 -5.16
CA ASP A 120 0.49 -4.03 -6.34
C ASP A 120 0.96 -3.13 -7.50
N ASP A 121 1.75 -2.07 -7.25
CA ASP A 121 2.27 -1.16 -8.28
C ASP A 121 3.35 -1.84 -9.18
N PHE A 122 3.85 -3.03 -8.82
CA PHE A 122 4.86 -3.75 -9.61
C PHE A 122 4.28 -4.71 -10.67
N ASP A 123 2.97 -4.98 -10.66
CA ASP A 123 2.36 -5.95 -11.59
C ASP A 123 1.67 -5.34 -12.83
N GLU A 124 1.52 -4.01 -12.92
CA GLU A 124 0.95 -3.36 -14.12
C GLU A 124 2.00 -2.95 -15.18
N GLY A 125 3.30 -3.14 -14.89
CA GLY A 125 4.41 -2.78 -15.79
C GLY A 125 5.04 -3.93 -16.58
N ALA A 126 4.63 -5.19 -16.34
CA ALA A 126 5.20 -6.37 -16.97
C ALA A 126 4.18 -7.13 -17.83
N ARG A 127 3.51 -6.43 -18.76
CA ARG A 127 3.04 -7.11 -19.97
C ARG A 127 4.25 -7.31 -20.87
N VAL A 128 4.86 -8.48 -20.77
CA VAL A 128 5.67 -9.00 -21.86
C VAL A 128 4.71 -9.15 -23.04
N GLU A 129 4.81 -8.27 -24.04
CA GLU A 129 4.19 -8.54 -25.33
C GLU A 129 4.83 -9.81 -25.86
N VAL A 130 4.06 -10.91 -25.85
CA VAL A 130 4.43 -12.13 -26.55
C VAL A 130 4.31 -11.82 -28.03
N VAL A 131 5.41 -11.36 -28.64
CA VAL A 131 5.52 -11.31 -30.09
C VAL A 131 5.50 -12.75 -30.60
N ASP A 132 4.38 -13.14 -31.20
CA ASP A 132 4.21 -14.44 -31.82
C ASP A 132 5.24 -14.58 -32.97
N PRO A 133 6.19 -15.53 -32.91
CA PRO A 133 7.21 -15.70 -33.95
C PRO A 133 6.62 -16.06 -35.33
N LEU A 134 5.33 -16.41 -35.39
CA LEU A 134 4.67 -16.91 -36.59
C LEU A 134 4.13 -15.83 -37.54
N LEU A 135 4.22 -14.54 -37.20
CA LEU A 135 3.79 -13.45 -38.11
C LEU A 135 4.92 -12.82 -38.94
N VAL A 136 6.14 -13.33 -38.82
CA VAL A 136 7.24 -12.95 -39.72
C VAL A 136 7.23 -13.89 -40.93
N ASN A 137 6.76 -13.34 -42.05
CA ASN A 137 7.00 -13.74 -43.45
C ASN A 137 5.79 -14.25 -44.24
N SER A 138 5.07 -13.32 -44.87
CA SER A 138 4.58 -13.53 -46.24
C SER A 138 4.26 -12.18 -46.85
N ASN A 139 5.23 -11.63 -47.60
CA ASN A 139 5.03 -10.87 -48.85
C ASN A 139 6.41 -10.49 -49.41
N ILE A 140 7.13 -11.50 -49.89
CA ILE A 140 8.10 -11.33 -50.99
C ILE A 140 7.61 -12.21 -52.14
N SER A 141 7.72 -11.65 -53.35
CA SER A 141 7.32 -12.15 -54.67
C SER A 141 5.82 -12.03 -55.01
N SER A 142 5.40 -11.54 -56.17
CA SER A 142 6.15 -11.24 -57.41
C SER A 142 5.23 -10.58 -58.44
N SER A 143 5.85 -9.75 -59.29
CA SER A 143 5.55 -9.57 -60.74
C SER A 143 4.23 -8.85 -61.11
N GLU A 144 4.14 -7.95 -62.09
CA GLU A 144 4.97 -7.60 -63.26
C GLU A 144 5.04 -6.08 -63.45
#